data_AF-A0ABD2L9S2-F1
#
_entry.id   AF-A0ABD2L9S2-F1
#
_cell.length_a   1.000
_cell.length_b   1.000
_cell.length_c   1.000
_cell.angle_alpha   90.00
_cell.angle_beta   90.00
_cell.angle_gamma   90.00
#
_symmetry.space_group_name_H-M   'P 1'
#
loop_
_entity.id
_entity.type
_entity.pdbx_description
1 polymer ?
#
loop_
_entity_poly.entity_id
_entity_poly.type
_entity_poly.pdbx_seq_one_letter_code
_entity_poly.pdbx_strand_id
1 'polypeptide(L)'
;MNDTTNNTFYLAFKDVHPSWSLIGCALIYGIIAIFGIIFNFSVIVVTYLTKSFRGTVNYLLALYSLFELVHQLGHFLLVYNAFSGQNFIEYRLAAMILFIPLIGLGGIVPAMFFTGIDRLIGIAFSEFHDKLKKRLYLALLTVVSVSYGFCFSASEYQNAINDGDQQMTTGSFLDFTKRQTDPFYILRALSIGRHSKRRFHLCSNELQIQIKLFHCRMCLLQ
;
A
#
# COMPACT_ATOMS: atom_id res chain seq x y z
N MET A 1 -9.82 5.69 26.75
CA MET A 1 -11.02 4.84 26.57
C MET A 1 -12.24 5.75 26.69
N ASN A 2 -12.59 6.49 25.62
CA ASN A 2 -13.82 7.30 25.52
C ASN A 2 -14.08 7.96 24.13
N ASP A 3 -13.40 7.56 23.04
CA ASP A 3 -13.52 8.29 21.76
C ASP A 3 -14.61 7.76 20.82
N THR A 4 -15.18 6.58 21.08
CA THR A 4 -16.27 6.04 20.24
C THR A 4 -17.58 6.78 20.41
N THR A 5 -17.79 7.50 21.52
CA THR A 5 -19.03 8.27 21.78
C THR A 5 -19.09 9.62 21.06
N ASN A 6 -17.98 10.12 20.50
CA ASN A 6 -17.92 11.44 19.86
C ASN A 6 -17.65 11.39 18.34
N ASN A 7 -17.44 10.21 17.77
CA ASN A 7 -17.28 10.08 16.32
C ASN A 7 -18.64 10.25 15.63
N THR A 8 -18.98 11.50 15.28
CA THR A 8 -20.19 11.88 14.56
C THR A 8 -20.41 11.07 13.29
N PHE A 9 -19.32 10.69 12.59
CA PHE A 9 -19.39 9.79 11.43
C PHE A 9 -19.88 8.38 11.81
N TYR A 10 -19.29 7.75 12.82
CA TYR A 10 -19.72 6.43 13.27
C TYR A 10 -21.18 6.43 13.73
N LEU A 11 -21.56 7.44 14.53
CA LEU A 11 -22.94 7.59 15.00
C LEU A 11 -23.94 7.83 13.85
N ALA A 12 -23.53 8.55 12.80
CA ALA A 12 -24.37 8.82 11.63
C ALA A 12 -24.63 7.57 10.76
N PHE A 13 -23.72 6.58 10.78
CA PHE A 13 -23.78 5.43 9.87
C PHE A 13 -24.00 4.07 10.55
N LYS A 14 -23.88 3.98 11.88
CA LYS A 14 -24.00 2.69 12.60
C LYS A 14 -25.40 2.07 12.49
N ASP A 15 -26.44 2.90 12.49
CA ASP A 15 -27.85 2.46 12.48
C ASP A 15 -28.52 2.66 11.11
N VAL A 16 -27.81 3.28 10.16
CA VAL A 16 -28.29 3.51 8.80
C VAL A 16 -27.96 2.29 7.96
N HIS A 17 -28.91 1.36 7.87
CA HIS A 17 -28.91 0.27 6.89
C HIS A 17 -28.73 0.84 5.45
N PRO A 18 -28.29 0.00 4.51
CA PRO A 18 -27.27 0.31 3.51
C PRO A 18 -27.22 1.79 3.09
N SER A 19 -26.17 2.48 3.52
CA SER A 19 -26.00 3.88 3.14
C SER A 19 -25.59 3.98 1.65
N TRP A 20 -26.43 4.61 0.85
CA TRP A 20 -26.20 4.78 -0.59
C TRP A 20 -24.86 5.44 -0.90
N SER A 21 -24.36 6.32 -0.02
CA SER A 21 -23.05 6.94 -0.14
C SER A 21 -21.91 5.92 -0.02
N LEU A 22 -21.97 5.00 0.96
CA LEU A 22 -20.93 3.98 1.15
C LEU A 22 -20.95 2.96 0.00
N ILE A 23 -22.14 2.55 -0.44
CA ILE A 23 -22.31 1.67 -1.62
C ILE A 23 -21.76 2.35 -2.87
N GLY A 24 -22.07 3.62 -3.09
CA GLY A 24 -21.56 4.39 -4.23
C GLY A 24 -20.04 4.45 -4.24
N CYS A 25 -19.41 4.79 -3.11
CA CYS A 25 -17.95 4.78 -2.98
C CYS A 25 -17.35 3.39 -3.21
N ALA A 26 -17.93 2.35 -2.59
CA ALA A 26 -17.46 0.99 -2.73
C ALA A 26 -17.54 0.50 -4.18
N LEU A 27 -18.61 0.82 -4.90
CA LEU A 27 -18.76 0.49 -6.32
C LEU A 27 -17.71 1.19 -7.20
N ILE A 28 -17.45 2.47 -6.97
CA ILE A 28 -16.42 3.20 -7.71
C ILE A 28 -15.06 2.56 -7.50
N TYR A 29 -14.68 2.27 -6.25
CA TYR A 29 -13.42 1.58 -5.96
C TYR A 29 -13.38 0.15 -6.53
N GLY A 30 -14.50 -0.57 -6.51
CA GLY A 30 -14.61 -1.90 -7.11
C GLY A 30 -14.40 -1.88 -8.62
N ILE A 31 -14.99 -0.92 -9.34
CA ILE A 31 -14.81 -0.75 -10.78
C ILE A 31 -13.35 -0.40 -11.10
N ILE A 32 -12.77 0.55 -10.37
CA ILE A 32 -11.35 0.91 -10.52
C ILE A 32 -10.45 -0.29 -10.26
N ALA A 33 -10.74 -1.09 -9.22
CA ALA A 33 -9.99 -2.31 -8.92
C ALA A 33 -10.09 -3.35 -10.04
N ILE A 34 -11.26 -3.54 -10.66
CA ILE A 34 -11.42 -4.46 -11.81
C ILE A 34 -10.56 -4.01 -12.99
N PHE A 35 -10.62 -2.74 -13.37
CA PHE A 35 -9.76 -2.21 -14.43
C PHE A 35 -8.28 -2.32 -14.08
N GLY A 36 -7.93 -1.99 -12.84
CA GLY A 36 -6.59 -2.15 -12.30
C GLY A 36 -6.08 -3.59 -12.45
N ILE A 37 -6.92 -4.58 -12.14
CA ILE A 37 -6.56 -6.00 -12.23
C ILE A 37 -6.28 -6.37 -13.68
N ILE A 38 -7.17 -5.99 -14.60
CA ILE A 38 -7.03 -6.30 -16.02
C ILE A 38 -5.74 -5.69 -16.60
N PHE A 39 -5.49 -4.40 -16.33
CA PHE A 39 -4.31 -3.71 -16.87
C PHE A 39 -3.00 -4.21 -16.27
N ASN A 40 -2.93 -4.39 -14.95
CA ASN A 40 -1.72 -4.90 -14.30
C ASN A 40 -1.43 -6.35 -14.69
N PHE A 41 -2.46 -7.19 -14.80
CA PHE A 41 -2.30 -8.55 -15.31
C PHE A 41 -1.77 -8.56 -16.75
N SER A 42 -2.29 -7.67 -17.62
CA SER A 42 -1.82 -7.53 -18.99
C SER A 42 -0.33 -7.18 -19.06
N VAL A 43 0.16 -6.29 -18.20
CA VAL A 43 1.60 -5.92 -18.12
C VAL A 43 2.46 -7.13 -17.76
N ILE A 44 2.02 -7.94 -16.79
CA ILE A 44 2.75 -9.16 -16.39
C ILE A 44 2.79 -10.16 -17.54
N VAL A 45 1.64 -10.39 -18.20
CA VAL A 45 1.53 -11.32 -19.34
C VAL A 45 2.43 -10.89 -20.50
N VAL A 46 2.39 -9.61 -20.89
CA VAL A 46 3.24 -9.06 -21.96
C VAL A 46 4.72 -9.21 -21.61
N THR A 47 5.09 -8.94 -20.35
CA THR A 47 6.48 -9.09 -19.89
C THR A 47 6.95 -10.54 -19.96
N TYR A 48 6.08 -11.51 -19.69
CA TYR A 48 6.42 -12.94 -19.77
C TYR A 48 6.51 -13.45 -21.22
N LEU A 49 5.54 -13.07 -22.06
CA LEU A 49 5.44 -13.56 -23.44
C LEU A 49 6.53 -12.99 -24.35
N THR A 50 6.89 -11.72 -24.19
CA THR A 50 7.81 -11.06 -25.11
C THR A 50 9.27 -11.25 -24.70
N LYS A 51 9.97 -12.16 -25.40
CA LYS A 51 11.42 -12.41 -25.17
C LYS A 51 12.30 -11.17 -25.35
N SER A 52 11.88 -10.22 -26.19
CA SER A 52 12.57 -8.92 -26.41
C SER A 52 12.53 -8.03 -25.16
N PHE A 53 11.52 -8.18 -24.30
CA PHE A 53 11.33 -7.36 -23.10
C PHE A 53 12.00 -7.93 -21.84
N ARG A 54 13.01 -8.80 -21.94
CA ARG A 54 13.70 -9.38 -20.77
C ARG A 54 14.73 -8.46 -20.10
N GLY A 55 14.50 -7.15 -20.16
CA GLY A 55 15.30 -6.14 -19.48
C GLY A 55 14.97 -6.04 -17.99
N THR A 56 15.92 -5.53 -17.21
CA THR A 56 15.80 -5.30 -15.76
C THR A 56 14.58 -4.43 -15.42
N VAL A 57 14.38 -3.34 -16.18
CA VAL A 57 13.25 -2.41 -16.02
C VAL A 57 11.90 -3.11 -16.18
N ASN A 58 11.75 -3.98 -17.18
CA ASN A 58 10.48 -4.64 -17.45
C ASN A 58 10.14 -5.66 -16.37
N TYR A 59 11.15 -6.35 -15.81
CA TYR A 59 10.95 -7.19 -14.64
C TYR A 59 10.48 -6.38 -13.43
N LEU A 60 11.09 -5.21 -13.16
CA LEU A 60 10.68 -4.34 -12.06
C LEU A 60 9.26 -3.79 -12.27
N LEU A 61 8.88 -3.49 -13.52
CA LEU A 61 7.52 -3.10 -13.86
C LEU A 61 6.53 -4.25 -13.64
N ALA A 62 6.88 -5.48 -14.01
CA ALA A 62 6.06 -6.65 -13.73
C ALA A 62 5.93 -6.93 -12.21
N LEU A 63 7.01 -6.73 -11.45
CA LEU A 63 6.98 -6.84 -9.98
C LEU A 63 6.08 -5.76 -9.36
N TYR A 64 6.16 -4.52 -9.84
CA TYR A 64 5.25 -3.44 -9.44
C TYR A 64 3.79 -3.81 -9.73
N SER A 65 3.50 -4.27 -10.95
CA SER A 65 2.15 -4.71 -11.33
C SER A 65 1.66 -5.90 -10.50
N LEU A 66 2.55 -6.81 -10.09
CA LEU A 66 2.19 -7.91 -9.18
C LEU A 66 1.75 -7.38 -7.80
N PHE A 67 2.46 -6.40 -7.24
CA PHE A 67 2.06 -5.79 -5.98
C PHE A 67 0.74 -5.01 -6.08
N GLU A 68 0.51 -4.31 -7.19
CA GLU A 68 -0.78 -3.66 -7.49
C GLU A 68 -1.93 -4.67 -7.56
N LEU A 69 -1.74 -5.85 -8.19
CA LEU A 69 -2.74 -6.91 -8.22
C LEU A 69 -3.10 -7.38 -6.80
N VAL A 70 -2.10 -7.65 -5.98
CA VAL A 70 -2.31 -8.10 -4.60
C VAL A 70 -3.02 -7.02 -3.77
N HIS A 71 -2.63 -5.76 -3.94
CA HIS A 71 -3.26 -4.61 -3.29
C HIS A 71 -4.74 -4.47 -3.68
N GLN A 72 -5.07 -4.58 -4.97
CA GLN A 72 -6.43 -4.41 -5.47
C GLN A 72 -7.43 -5.43 -4.92
N LEU A 73 -6.96 -6.61 -4.49
CA LEU A 73 -7.79 -7.60 -3.82
C LEU A 73 -8.45 -7.05 -2.53
N GLY A 74 -7.80 -6.11 -1.84
CA GLY A 74 -8.36 -5.53 -0.62
C GLY A 74 -9.58 -4.63 -0.86
N HIS A 75 -9.75 -4.07 -2.06
CA HIS A 75 -10.94 -3.26 -2.37
C HIS A 75 -12.22 -4.09 -2.41
N PHE A 76 -12.14 -5.40 -2.69
CA PHE A 76 -13.32 -6.27 -2.67
C PHE A 76 -13.88 -6.47 -1.27
N LEU A 77 -13.07 -6.32 -0.21
CA LEU A 77 -13.57 -6.36 1.17
C LEU A 77 -14.52 -5.19 1.43
N LEU A 78 -14.16 -3.98 0.99
CA LEU A 78 -15.03 -2.80 1.12
C LEU A 78 -16.34 -2.98 0.35
N VAL A 79 -16.28 -3.55 -0.86
CA VAL A 79 -17.46 -3.88 -1.66
C VAL A 79 -18.35 -4.89 -0.94
N TYR A 80 -17.77 -5.98 -0.46
CA TYR A 80 -18.49 -7.02 0.29
C TYR A 80 -19.18 -6.44 1.54
N ASN A 81 -18.45 -5.63 2.32
CA ASN A 81 -18.97 -4.99 3.53
C ASN A 81 -20.15 -4.07 3.21
N ALA A 82 -20.02 -3.23 2.18
CA ALA A 82 -21.08 -2.32 1.72
C ALA A 82 -22.35 -3.06 1.27
N PHE A 83 -22.20 -4.19 0.55
CA PHE A 83 -23.34 -4.99 0.08
C PHE A 83 -23.97 -5.88 1.15
N SER A 84 -23.20 -6.31 2.15
CA SER A 84 -23.71 -7.11 3.26
C SER A 84 -24.64 -6.31 4.19
N GLY A 85 -24.69 -4.98 4.04
CA GLY A 85 -25.44 -4.09 4.93
C GLY A 85 -24.82 -3.92 6.32
N GLN A 86 -23.67 -4.58 6.56
CA GLN A 86 -22.83 -4.35 7.73
C GLN A 86 -21.85 -3.23 7.37
N ASN A 87 -22.17 -1.98 7.69
CA ASN A 87 -21.30 -0.85 7.31
C ASN A 87 -19.93 -0.87 8.02
N PHE A 88 -19.82 -1.63 9.12
CA PHE A 88 -18.65 -1.67 9.97
C PHE A 88 -18.26 -3.10 10.31
N ILE A 89 -16.96 -3.36 10.24
CA ILE A 89 -16.32 -4.60 10.63
C ILE A 89 -15.35 -4.31 11.78
N GLU A 90 -15.12 -5.30 12.64
CA GLU A 90 -14.12 -5.20 13.70
C GLU A 90 -12.72 -4.99 13.10
N TYR A 91 -11.96 -4.04 13.65
CA TYR A 91 -10.66 -3.67 13.12
C TYR A 91 -9.67 -4.85 13.05
N ARG A 92 -9.68 -5.72 14.06
CA ARG A 92 -8.83 -6.93 14.09
C ARG A 92 -9.16 -7.89 12.95
N LEU A 93 -10.46 -8.11 12.70
CA LEU A 93 -10.91 -8.98 11.61
C LEU A 93 -10.56 -8.37 10.23
N ALA A 94 -10.78 -7.07 10.06
CA ALA A 94 -10.38 -6.36 8.85
C ALA A 94 -8.87 -6.45 8.60
N ALA A 95 -8.04 -6.28 9.63
CA ALA A 95 -6.58 -6.39 9.53
C ALA A 95 -6.13 -7.81 9.14
N MET A 96 -6.80 -8.85 9.65
CA MET A 96 -6.53 -10.24 9.26
C MET A 96 -6.84 -10.48 7.78
N ILE A 97 -7.99 -10.01 7.31
CA ILE A 97 -8.41 -10.20 5.91
C ILE A 97 -7.53 -9.38 4.95
N LEU A 98 -7.20 -8.15 5.33
CA LEU A 98 -6.40 -7.23 4.52
C LEU A 98 -4.89 -7.45 4.64
N PHE A 99 -4.42 -8.41 5.44
CA PHE A 99 -2.99 -8.66 5.65
C PHE A 99 -2.24 -8.87 4.33
N ILE A 100 -2.77 -9.71 3.43
CA ILE A 100 -2.16 -9.98 2.12
C ILE A 100 -2.20 -8.72 1.22
N PRO A 101 -3.36 -8.07 1.01
CA PRO A 101 -3.41 -6.82 0.26
C PRO A 101 -2.49 -5.70 0.77
N LEU A 102 -2.29 -5.61 2.10
CA LEU A 102 -1.36 -4.65 2.72
C LEU A 102 0.10 -4.96 2.40
N ILE A 103 0.48 -6.22 2.18
CA ILE A 103 1.81 -6.57 1.66
C ILE A 103 1.98 -5.99 0.25
N GLY A 104 0.94 -6.12 -0.59
CA GLY A 104 0.89 -5.48 -1.91
C GLY A 104 1.11 -3.97 -1.82
N LEU A 105 0.31 -3.30 -0.99
CA LEU A 105 0.42 -1.85 -0.77
C LEU A 105 1.82 -1.43 -0.31
N GLY A 106 2.37 -2.12 0.69
CA GLY A 106 3.70 -1.84 1.20
C GLY A 106 4.79 -2.10 0.15
N GLY A 107 4.67 -3.15 -0.66
CA GLY A 107 5.63 -3.53 -1.69
C GLY A 107 5.71 -2.58 -2.89
N ILE A 108 4.62 -1.85 -3.19
CA ILE A 108 4.56 -0.86 -4.29
C ILE A 108 5.62 0.22 -4.12
N VAL A 109 5.76 0.78 -2.92
CA VAL A 109 6.66 1.91 -2.61
C VAL A 109 8.13 1.59 -2.94
N PRO A 110 8.77 0.54 -2.37
CA PRO A 110 10.15 0.19 -2.70
C PRO A 110 10.30 -0.26 -4.15
N ALA A 111 9.34 -1.01 -4.71
CA ALA A 111 9.40 -1.44 -6.11
C ALA A 111 9.42 -0.24 -7.08
N MET A 112 8.60 0.77 -6.82
CA MET A 112 8.56 2.00 -7.61
C MET A 112 9.84 2.83 -7.45
N PHE A 113 10.35 2.95 -6.22
CA PHE A 113 11.61 3.64 -5.94
C PHE A 113 12.79 2.99 -6.68
N PHE A 114 12.92 1.66 -6.60
CA PHE A 114 13.97 0.93 -7.31
C PHE A 114 13.82 0.99 -8.83
N THR A 115 12.60 1.01 -9.34
CA THR A 115 12.35 1.25 -10.78
C THR A 115 12.88 2.62 -11.22
N GLY A 116 12.66 3.65 -10.40
CA GLY A 116 13.20 4.99 -10.65
C GLY A 116 14.72 5.03 -10.64
N ILE A 117 15.34 4.39 -9.64
CA ILE A 117 16.81 4.26 -9.54
C ILE A 117 17.38 3.50 -10.73
N ASP A 118 16.80 2.36 -11.11
CA ASP A 118 17.29 1.54 -12.22
C ASP A 118 17.30 2.34 -13.54
N ARG A 119 16.26 3.14 -13.78
CA ARG A 119 16.21 4.06 -14.94
C ARG A 119 17.27 5.14 -14.87
N LEU A 120 17.49 5.74 -13.70
CA LEU A 120 18.50 6.78 -13.53
C LEU A 120 19.92 6.24 -13.72
N ILE A 121 20.22 5.05 -13.18
CA ILE A 121 21.50 4.36 -13.35
C ILE A 121 21.72 3.97 -14.81
N GLY A 122 20.68 3.45 -15.49
CA GLY A 122 20.77 3.08 -16.90
C GLY A 122 21.10 4.28 -17.82
N ILE A 123 20.64 5.48 -17.46
CA ILE A 123 20.94 6.72 -18.21
C ILE A 123 22.31 7.29 -17.81
N ALA A 124 22.63 7.35 -16.52
CA ALA A 124 23.84 8.00 -16.02
C ALA A 124 25.11 7.14 -16.19
N PHE A 125 25.00 5.82 -16.09
CA PHE A 125 26.12 4.89 -16.05
C PHE A 125 25.83 3.59 -16.83
N SER A 126 25.57 3.70 -18.13
CA SER A 126 25.24 2.56 -19.00
C SER A 126 26.29 1.45 -18.97
N GLU A 127 27.59 1.80 -19.02
CA GLU A 127 28.70 0.83 -18.99
C GLU A 127 28.78 0.02 -17.68
N PHE A 128 28.35 0.60 -16.56
CA PHE A 128 28.29 -0.09 -15.27
C PHE A 128 27.08 -1.02 -15.21
N HIS A 129 25.93 -0.56 -15.73
CA HIS A 129 24.68 -1.33 -15.73
C HIS A 129 24.82 -2.66 -16.48
N ASP A 130 25.57 -2.68 -17.58
CA ASP A 130 25.82 -3.89 -18.38
C ASP A 130 26.70 -4.93 -17.67
N LYS A 131 27.57 -4.49 -16.75
CA LYS A 131 28.46 -5.38 -15.97
C LYS A 131 27.76 -6.04 -14.78
N LEU A 132 26.55 -5.58 -14.41
CA LEU A 132 25.81 -6.13 -13.28
C LEU A 132 25.20 -7.50 -13.60
N LYS A 133 25.28 -8.41 -12.63
CA LYS A 133 24.59 -9.72 -12.70
C LYS A 133 23.08 -9.52 -12.51
N LYS A 134 22.37 -9.29 -13.62
CA LYS A 134 20.94 -8.96 -13.68
C LYS A 134 20.06 -9.85 -12.78
N ARG A 135 20.29 -11.17 -12.77
CA ARG A 135 19.51 -12.11 -11.95
C ARG A 135 19.65 -11.85 -10.44
N LEU A 136 20.89 -11.67 -9.96
CA LEU A 136 21.14 -11.45 -8.53
C LEU A 136 20.62 -10.09 -8.09
N TYR A 137 20.84 -9.06 -8.92
CA TYR A 137 20.32 -7.72 -8.70
C TYR A 137 18.79 -7.71 -8.56
N LEU A 138 18.08 -8.31 -9.52
CA LEU A 138 16.62 -8.41 -9.49
C LEU A 138 16.10 -9.20 -8.29
N ALA A 139 16.76 -10.33 -7.97
CA ALA A 139 16.39 -11.13 -6.80
C ALA A 139 16.51 -10.31 -5.50
N LEU A 140 17.57 -9.53 -5.33
CA LEU A 140 17.76 -8.65 -4.17
C LEU A 140 16.66 -7.58 -4.09
N LEU A 141 16.33 -6.92 -5.19
CA LEU A 141 15.27 -5.90 -5.22
C LEU A 141 13.89 -6.49 -4.88
N THR A 142 13.58 -7.69 -5.38
CA THR A 142 12.35 -8.41 -5.03
C THR A 142 12.31 -8.74 -3.55
N VAL A 143 13.40 -9.29 -3.00
CA VAL A 143 13.48 -9.63 -1.57
C VAL A 143 13.28 -8.39 -0.71
N VAL A 144 13.97 -7.28 -1.00
CA VAL A 144 13.81 -6.04 -0.23
C VAL A 144 12.38 -5.51 -0.31
N SER A 145 11.75 -5.54 -1.49
CA SER A 145 10.38 -5.04 -1.67
C SER A 145 9.35 -5.89 -0.93
N VAL A 146 9.46 -7.21 -1.01
CA VAL A 146 8.59 -8.15 -0.29
C VAL A 146 8.80 -8.06 1.22
N SER A 147 10.06 -8.01 1.68
CA SER A 147 10.37 -7.87 3.11
C SER A 147 9.81 -6.57 3.68
N TYR A 148 9.92 -5.45 2.96
CA TYR A 148 9.33 -4.19 3.37
C TYR A 148 7.79 -4.28 3.44
N GLY A 149 7.14 -4.83 2.41
CA GLY A 149 5.68 -5.04 2.40
C GLY A 149 5.20 -5.94 3.54
N PHE A 150 5.95 -7.00 3.86
CA PHE A 150 5.67 -7.87 5.00
C PHE A 150 5.82 -7.13 6.33
N CYS A 151 6.91 -6.41 6.55
CA CYS A 151 7.12 -5.62 7.76
C CYS A 151 6.01 -4.57 7.95
N PHE A 152 5.60 -3.90 6.87
CA PHE A 152 4.51 -2.94 6.86
C PHE A 152 3.18 -3.59 7.28
N SER A 153 2.82 -4.71 6.66
CA SER A 153 1.59 -5.44 7.00
C SER A 153 1.61 -6.00 8.43
N ALA A 154 2.75 -6.52 8.87
CA ALA A 154 2.95 -7.01 10.24
C ALA A 154 2.83 -5.88 11.29
N SER A 155 3.35 -4.68 11.01
CA SER A 155 3.18 -3.55 11.92
C SER A 155 1.72 -3.14 12.06
N GLU A 156 0.95 -3.13 10.96
CA GLU A 156 -0.47 -2.81 11.01
C GLU A 156 -1.28 -3.90 11.72
N TYR A 157 -0.93 -5.16 11.52
CA TYR A 157 -1.55 -6.27 12.24
C TYR A 157 -1.27 -6.21 13.75
N GLN A 158 -0.04 -5.87 14.14
CA GLN A 158 0.30 -5.71 15.56
C GLN A 158 -0.46 -4.53 16.19
N ASN A 159 -0.62 -3.42 15.46
CA ASN A 159 -1.46 -2.29 15.88
C ASN A 159 -2.92 -2.74 16.07
N ALA A 160 -3.43 -3.57 15.16
CA ALA A 160 -4.77 -4.12 15.25
C ALA A 160 -4.98 -5.08 16.43
N ILE A 161 -3.96 -5.82 16.87
CA ILE A 161 -4.05 -6.62 18.10
C ILE A 161 -4.04 -5.72 19.35
N ASN A 162 -3.20 -4.69 19.37
CA ASN A 162 -3.03 -3.85 20.55
C ASN A 162 -4.23 -2.92 20.79
N ASP A 163 -4.88 -2.43 19.73
CA ASP A 163 -5.98 -1.46 19.80
C ASP A 163 -7.35 -2.06 19.41
N GLY A 164 -7.41 -3.35 19.08
CA GLY A 164 -8.51 -3.98 18.32
C GLY A 164 -9.83 -4.18 19.05
N ASP A 165 -9.83 -4.28 20.38
CA ASP A 165 -11.00 -4.79 21.11
C ASP A 165 -12.23 -3.86 21.09
N GLN A 166 -12.13 -2.61 20.63
CA GLN A 166 -13.28 -1.67 20.62
C GLN A 166 -13.41 -0.78 19.36
N GLN A 167 -12.64 -1.01 18.31
CA GLN A 167 -12.64 -0.11 17.14
C GLN A 167 -13.29 -0.75 15.92
N MET A 168 -14.31 -0.06 15.42
CA MET A 168 -15.04 -0.38 14.20
C MET A 168 -14.40 0.34 13.01
N THR A 169 -14.23 -0.35 11.89
CA THR A 169 -13.69 0.21 10.64
C THR A 169 -14.63 -0.06 9.48
N THR A 170 -14.56 0.76 8.42
CA THR A 170 -15.33 0.52 7.19
C THR A 170 -14.74 -0.60 6.33
N GLY A 171 -13.54 -1.07 6.69
CA GLY A 171 -12.78 -2.06 5.92
C GLY A 171 -12.05 -1.46 4.72
N SER A 172 -11.97 -0.12 4.64
CA SER A 172 -11.23 0.58 3.60
C SER A 172 -9.74 0.68 3.94
N PHE A 173 -8.86 0.68 2.94
CA PHE A 173 -7.42 0.93 3.15
C PHE A 173 -7.12 2.30 3.77
N LEU A 174 -7.98 3.29 3.51
CA LEU A 174 -7.82 4.64 4.06
C LEU A 174 -7.86 4.64 5.60
N ASP A 175 -8.60 3.71 6.20
CA ASP A 175 -8.70 3.59 7.66
C ASP A 175 -7.38 3.09 8.28
N PHE A 176 -6.58 2.35 7.52
CA PHE A 176 -5.25 1.89 7.93
C PHE A 176 -4.20 2.98 7.71
N THR A 177 -4.23 3.68 6.56
CA THR A 177 -3.22 4.71 6.24
C THR A 177 -3.36 5.98 7.08
N LYS A 178 -4.59 6.38 7.45
CA LYS A 178 -4.82 7.56 8.30
C LYS A 178 -4.12 7.48 9.66
N ARG A 179 -4.05 6.30 10.27
CA ARG A 179 -3.33 6.12 11.55
C ARG A 179 -1.83 6.29 11.43
N GLN A 180 -1.26 5.99 10.27
CA GLN A 180 0.17 6.09 10.04
C GLN A 180 0.63 7.55 9.87
N THR A 181 -0.26 8.42 9.40
CA THR A 181 0.00 9.86 9.23
C THR A 181 -0.11 10.68 10.52
N ASP A 182 -0.59 10.09 11.61
CA ASP A 182 -0.65 10.79 12.89
C ASP A 182 0.78 10.99 13.44
N PRO A 183 1.24 12.23 13.65
CA PRO A 183 2.61 12.51 14.08
C PRO A 183 2.96 11.88 15.44
N PHE A 184 1.94 11.57 16.26
CA PHE A 184 2.08 10.85 17.52
C PHE A 184 2.45 9.36 17.35
N TYR A 185 2.04 8.70 16.26
CA TYR A 185 2.37 7.30 16.00
C TYR A 185 3.80 7.13 15.51
N ILE A 186 4.31 8.05 14.69
CA ILE A 186 5.74 8.08 14.32
C ILE A 186 6.59 8.22 15.59
N LEU A 187 6.20 9.10 16.52
CA LEU A 187 6.89 9.27 17.80
C LEU A 187 6.79 8.02 18.70
N ARG A 188 5.68 7.28 18.66
CA ARG A 188 5.48 6.06 19.47
C ARG A 188 6.21 4.83 18.88
N ALA A 189 6.21 4.67 17.55
CA ALA A 189 7.04 3.68 16.85
C ALA A 189 8.54 3.95 17.08
N LEU A 190 8.95 5.23 17.10
CA LEU A 190 10.31 5.65 17.46
C LEU A 190 10.62 5.47 18.97
N SER A 191 9.61 5.42 19.83
CA SER A 191 9.77 5.18 21.28
C SER A 191 10.03 3.71 21.62
N ILE A 192 9.55 2.77 20.80
CA ILE A 192 9.81 1.33 20.96
C ILE A 192 11.21 0.97 20.43
N GLY A 193 11.74 1.73 19.47
CA GLY A 193 13.12 1.64 18.98
C GLY A 193 14.13 2.49 19.76
N ARG A 194 14.17 2.39 21.10
CA ARG A 194 15.11 3.16 21.94
C ARG A 194 16.53 2.58 21.87
N HIS A 195 17.22 2.69 20.72
CA HIS A 195 18.70 2.62 20.69
C HIS A 195 19.46 3.28 19.53
N SER A 196 18.83 4.06 18.62
CA SER A 196 19.62 4.77 17.59
C SER A 196 19.00 6.10 17.15
N LYS A 197 19.20 7.13 17.99
CA LYS A 197 18.46 8.41 17.95
C LYS A 197 19.13 9.55 17.15
N ARG A 198 20.07 9.29 16.23
CA ARG A 198 20.79 10.41 15.55
C ARG A 198 20.87 10.41 14.03
N ARG A 199 20.27 9.44 13.31
CA ARG A 199 20.38 9.40 11.84
C ARG A 199 19.06 9.52 11.04
N PHE A 200 17.90 9.58 11.69
CA PHE A 200 16.61 9.48 11.00
C PHE A 200 15.86 10.81 10.72
N HIS A 201 16.33 11.94 11.24
CA HIS A 201 15.72 13.25 10.92
C HIS A 201 15.82 13.63 9.43
N LEU A 202 16.77 13.06 8.69
CA LEU A 202 16.90 13.28 7.24
C LEU A 202 15.96 12.38 6.42
N CYS A 203 15.65 11.17 6.88
CA CYS A 203 14.82 10.21 6.12
C CYS A 203 13.32 10.54 6.19
N SER A 204 12.86 11.10 7.32
CA SER A 204 11.44 11.47 7.48
C SER A 204 11.04 12.71 6.66
N ASN A 205 11.97 13.64 6.43
CA ASN A 205 11.71 14.80 5.57
C ASN A 205 11.72 14.40 4.09
N GLU A 206 12.61 13.49 3.68
CA GLU A 206 12.61 12.90 2.33
C GLU A 206 11.29 12.17 2.02
N LEU A 207 10.74 11.39 2.95
CA LEU A 207 9.49 10.65 2.73
C LEU A 207 8.26 11.58 2.61
N GLN A 208 8.19 12.63 3.42
CA GLN A 208 7.16 13.67 3.33
C GLN A 208 7.24 14.46 2.02
N ILE A 209 8.45 14.72 1.52
CA ILE A 209 8.68 15.36 0.22
C ILE A 209 8.27 14.42 -0.92
N GLN A 210 8.59 13.13 -0.85
CA GLN A 210 8.22 12.14 -1.87
C GLN A 210 6.69 11.96 -1.98
N ILE A 211 5.96 11.94 -0.86
CA ILE A 211 4.48 11.85 -0.87
C ILE A 211 3.84 13.13 -1.45
N LYS A 212 4.37 14.31 -1.11
CA LYS A 212 3.89 15.57 -1.70
C LYS A 212 4.23 15.68 -3.20
N LEU A 213 5.40 15.20 -3.63
CA LEU A 213 5.76 15.11 -5.05
C LEU A 213 4.90 14.09 -5.81
N PHE A 214 4.51 12.98 -5.17
CA PHE A 214 3.61 11.98 -5.75
C PHE A 214 2.22 12.56 -6.00
N HIS A 215 1.70 13.31 -5.03
CA HIS A 215 0.42 14.01 -5.16
C HIS A 215 0.47 15.14 -6.22
N CYS A 216 1.63 15.81 -6.36
CA CYS A 216 1.81 16.86 -7.37
C CYS A 216 2.00 16.32 -8.79
N ARG A 217 2.60 15.13 -8.97
CA ARG A 217 2.74 14.48 -10.29
C ARG A 217 1.44 13.86 -10.80
N MET A 218 0.54 13.42 -9.92
CA MET A 218 -0.79 12.96 -10.32
C MET A 218 -1.68 14.09 -10.87
N CYS A 219 -1.53 15.32 -10.38
CA CYS A 219 -2.23 16.50 -10.94
C CYS A 219 -1.66 17.01 -12.27
N LEU A 220 -0.45 16.60 -12.66
CA LEU A 220 0.22 17.04 -13.90
C LEU A 220 0.03 16.05 -15.07
N LEU A 221 -0.64 14.93 -14.83
CA LEU A 221 -0.97 13.90 -15.82
C LEU A 221 -2.48 13.81 -16.13
N GLN A 222 -3.27 14.79 -15.66
CA GLN A 222 -4.62 15.12 -16.14
C GLN A 222 -4.58 16.43 -16.91
#